data_AF-I8U9Z2-F1
#
_entry.id   AF-I8U9Z2-F1
#
_cell.length_a   1.000
_cell.length_b   1.000
_cell.length_c   1.000
_cell.angle_alpha   90.00
_cell.angle_beta   90.00
_cell.angle_gamma   90.00
#
_symmetry.space_group_name_H-M   'P 1'
#
loop_
_entity.id
_entity.type
_entity.pdbx_description
1 polymer ?
#
loop_
_entity_poly.entity_id
_entity_poly.type
_entity_poly.pdbx_seq_one_letter_code
_entity_poly.pdbx_strand_id
1 'polypeptide(L)'
;MSEPNFMLQIAGRHYRLKATTNSKLTPEQIKTELEQRLTTAAAQSPLANRDQLLVLTAVNLVAELLQQQTLEQQQLHTLLTTIRQAD
;
A
#
# COMPACT_ATOMS: atom_id res chain seq x y z
N MET A 1 -25.63 7.04 -7.97
CA MET A 1 -25.13 7.60 -6.70
C MET A 1 -23.70 8.07 -6.94
N SER A 2 -23.40 9.34 -6.69
CA SER A 2 -22.07 9.90 -6.94
C SER A 2 -21.10 9.42 -5.86
N GLU A 3 -19.97 8.86 -6.27
CA GLU A 3 -18.91 8.44 -5.36
C GLU A 3 -18.37 9.66 -4.57
N PRO A 4 -18.28 9.59 -3.23
CA PRO A 4 -17.78 10.71 -2.45
C PRO A 4 -16.31 10.98 -2.80
N ASN A 5 -15.98 12.24 -3.08
CA ASN A 5 -14.58 12.65 -3.23
C ASN A 5 -14.06 13.12 -1.87
N PHE A 6 -12.82 12.77 -1.55
CA PHE A 6 -12.14 13.28 -0.37
C PHE A 6 -10.78 13.88 -0.74
N MET A 7 -10.30 14.80 0.08
CA MET A 7 -8.99 15.43 -0.08
C MET A 7 -8.05 14.91 1.00
N LEU A 8 -6.86 14.46 0.59
CA LEU A 8 -5.77 14.12 1.51
C LEU A 8 -4.61 15.08 1.33
N GLN A 9 -4.04 15.53 2.44
CA GLN A 9 -2.76 16.20 2.43
C GLN A 9 -1.68 15.18 2.75
N ILE A 10 -0.78 14.89 1.80
CA ILE A 10 0.31 13.93 1.97
C ILE A 10 1.63 14.60 1.60
N ALA A 11 2.61 14.46 2.49
CA ALA A 11 3.90 15.14 2.43
C ALA A 11 3.80 16.69 2.37
N GLY A 12 2.61 17.30 2.47
CA GLY A 12 2.34 18.72 2.22
C GLY A 12 1.77 19.05 0.82
N ARG A 13 1.11 18.09 0.14
CA ARG A 13 0.47 18.24 -1.19
C ARG A 13 -0.96 17.74 -1.05
N HIS A 14 -1.89 18.41 -1.69
CA HIS A 14 -3.30 18.05 -1.67
C HIS A 14 -3.62 17.11 -2.83
N TYR A 15 -4.16 15.94 -2.52
CA TYR A 15 -4.61 14.93 -3.46
C TYR A 15 -6.11 14.77 -3.35
N ARG A 16 -6.81 14.87 -4.48
CA ARG A 16 -8.24 14.58 -4.56
C ARG A 16 -8.42 13.13 -4.98
N LEU A 17 -9.03 12.33 -4.11
CA LEU A 17 -9.26 10.91 -4.32
C LEU A 17 -10.76 10.63 -4.35
N LYS A 18 -11.15 9.69 -5.21
CA LYS A 18 -12.51 9.15 -5.22
C LYS A 18 -12.59 8.04 -4.18
N ALA A 19 -13.56 8.09 -3.29
CA ALA A 19 -13.88 6.96 -2.43
C ALA A 19 -14.47 5.86 -3.29
N THR A 20 -13.77 4.73 -3.36
CA THR A 20 -14.36 3.51 -3.91
C THR A 20 -15.36 2.98 -2.90
N THR A 21 -16.52 2.55 -3.38
CA THR A 21 -17.65 2.09 -2.55
C THR A 21 -17.37 0.82 -1.75
N ASN A 22 -16.18 0.23 -1.87
CA ASN A 22 -15.76 -1.01 -1.23
C ASN A 22 -14.51 -0.85 -0.34
N SER A 23 -14.06 0.38 -0.09
CA SER A 23 -12.88 0.62 0.77
C SER A 23 -13.29 0.56 2.24
N LYS A 24 -12.86 -0.50 2.95
CA LYS A 24 -12.99 -0.61 4.42
C LYS A 24 -12.11 0.39 5.18
N LEU A 25 -11.19 1.05 4.48
CA LEU A 25 -10.23 1.99 5.06
C LEU A 25 -10.73 3.42 4.94
N THR A 26 -10.68 4.17 6.03
CA THR A 26 -11.03 5.60 6.03
C THR A 26 -9.92 6.43 5.38
N PRO A 27 -10.24 7.59 4.78
CA PRO A 27 -9.26 8.54 4.27
C PRO A 27 -8.12 8.86 5.26
N GLU A 28 -8.45 9.01 6.55
CA GLU A 28 -7.51 9.32 7.62
C GLU A 28 -6.53 8.16 7.86
N GLN A 29 -7.00 6.92 7.78
CA GLN A 29 -6.15 5.74 7.89
C GLN A 29 -5.16 5.67 6.72
N ILE A 30 -5.62 5.94 5.50
CA ILE A 30 -4.77 5.99 4.30
C ILE A 30 -3.69 7.06 4.45
N LYS A 31 -4.07 8.25 4.93
CA LYS A 31 -3.12 9.34 5.19
C LYS A 31 -2.06 8.92 6.20
N THR A 32 -2.50 8.38 7.35
CA THR A 32 -1.61 8.02 8.46
C THR A 32 -0.57 6.99 8.03
N GLU A 33 -1.00 5.94 7.33
CA GLU A 33 -0.12 4.89 6.81
C GLU A 33 0.92 5.45 5.83
N LEU A 34 0.48 6.30 4.89
CA LEU A 34 1.39 6.89 3.89
C LEU A 34 2.40 7.85 4.52
N GLU A 35 2.00 8.65 5.51
CA GLU A 35 2.92 9.55 6.23
C GLU A 35 3.95 8.78 7.06
N GLN A 36 3.55 7.68 7.70
CA GLN A 36 4.47 6.81 8.41
C GLN A 36 5.52 6.20 7.47
N ARG A 37 5.09 5.66 6.33
CA ARG A 37 6.00 5.08 5.32
C ARG A 37 6.91 6.12 4.68
N LEU A 38 6.42 7.33 4.46
CA LEU A 38 7.25 8.44 3.98
C LEU A 38 8.33 8.80 4.99
N THR A 39 8.01 8.78 6.27
CA THR A 39 8.98 9.02 7.35
C THR A 39 10.07 7.95 7.35
N THR A 40 9.70 6.67 7.16
CA THR A 40 10.66 5.57 7.01
C THR A 40 11.53 5.73 5.78
N ALA A 41 10.95 6.06 4.62
CA ALA A 41 11.70 6.28 3.39
C ALA A 41 12.65 7.48 3.51
N ALA A 42 12.23 8.56 4.18
CA ALA A 42 13.06 9.72 4.46
C ALA A 42 14.26 9.37 5.35
N ALA A 43 14.05 8.53 6.38
CA ALA A 43 15.13 8.05 7.24
C ALA A 43 16.15 7.18 6.47
N GLN A 44 15.68 6.38 5.51
CA GLN A 44 16.54 5.53 4.67
C GLN A 44 17.22 6.29 3.53
N SER A 45 16.69 7.44 3.12
CA SER A 45 17.18 8.24 2.00
C SER A 45 17.15 9.73 2.33
N PRO A 46 18.04 10.21 3.23
CA PRO A 46 18.00 11.59 3.75
C PRO A 46 18.31 12.68 2.71
N LEU A 47 18.93 12.31 1.58
CA LEU A 47 19.24 13.22 0.47
C LEU A 47 18.14 13.26 -0.61
N ALA A 48 17.13 12.40 -0.51
CA ALA A 48 16.08 12.35 -1.51
C ALA A 48 15.15 13.56 -1.36
N ASN A 49 14.85 14.19 -2.50
CA ASN A 49 13.83 15.22 -2.53
C ASN A 49 12.44 14.59 -2.32
N ARG A 50 11.45 15.46 -2.11
CA ARG A 50 10.11 15.02 -1.76
C ARG A 50 9.42 14.17 -2.82
N ASP A 51 9.64 14.44 -4.10
CA ASP A 51 9.09 13.62 -5.19
C ASP A 51 9.78 12.26 -5.25
N GLN A 52 11.09 12.21 -5.04
CA GLN A 52 11.85 10.97 -4.95
C GLN A 52 11.39 10.12 -3.76
N LEU A 53 11.10 10.73 -2.61
CA LEU A 53 10.55 10.02 -1.45
C LEU A 53 9.16 9.44 -1.72
N LEU A 54 8.27 10.20 -2.38
CA LEU A 54 6.94 9.70 -2.77
C LEU A 54 7.06 8.50 -3.72
N VAL A 55 7.94 8.59 -4.73
CA VAL A 55 8.18 7.49 -5.66
C VAL A 55 8.77 6.28 -4.94
N LEU A 56 9.76 6.47 -4.07
CA LEU A 56 10.39 5.39 -3.32
C LEU A 56 9.38 4.69 -2.40
N THR A 57 8.55 5.46 -1.68
CA THR A 57 7.46 4.91 -0.86
C THR A 57 6.47 4.10 -1.70
N ALA A 58 6.09 4.59 -2.89
CA ALA A 58 5.20 3.87 -3.79
C ALA A 58 5.82 2.56 -4.32
N VAL A 59 7.10 2.60 -4.73
CA VAL A 59 7.83 1.42 -5.23
C VAL A 59 7.95 0.36 -4.13
N ASN A 60 8.30 0.76 -2.91
CA ASN A 60 8.41 -0.15 -1.77
C ASN A 60 7.05 -0.79 -1.43
N LEU A 61 5.97 0.00 -1.43
CA LEU A 61 4.62 -0.52 -1.20
C LEU A 61 4.22 -1.56 -2.27
N VAL A 62 4.49 -1.28 -3.54
CA VAL A 62 4.20 -2.23 -4.63
C VAL A 62 5.04 -3.50 -4.48
N ALA A 63 6.32 -3.38 -4.13
CA ALA A 63 7.18 -4.54 -3.89
C ALA A 63 6.66 -5.41 -2.74
N GLU A 64 6.22 -4.80 -1.63
CA GLU A 64 5.60 -5.50 -0.50
C GLU A 64 4.32 -6.24 -0.92
N LEU A 65 3.44 -5.60 -1.69
CA LEU A 65 2.20 -6.22 -2.17
C LEU A 65 2.47 -7.41 -3.10
N LEU A 66 3.46 -7.29 -3.99
CA LEU A 66 3.89 -8.39 -4.86
C LEU A 66 4.47 -9.55 -4.06
N GLN A 67 5.26 -9.26 -3.03
CA GLN A 67 5.81 -10.28 -2.14
C GLN A 67 4.71 -11.00 -1.36
N GLN A 68 3.72 -10.26 -0.84
CA GLN A 68 2.57 -10.84 -0.14
C GLN A 68 1.75 -11.77 -1.05
N GLN A 69 1.45 -11.33 -2.28
CA GLN A 69 0.72 -12.16 -3.24
C GLN A 69 1.48 -13.45 -3.57
N THR A 70 2.81 -13.36 -3.72
CA THR A 70 3.65 -14.54 -3.98
C THR A 70 3.62 -15.52 -2.81
N LEU A 71 3.67 -15.01 -1.57
CA LEU A 71 3.58 -15.83 -0.36
C LEU A 71 2.22 -16.54 -0.25
N GLU A 72 1.12 -15.82 -0.49
CA GLU A 72 -0.23 -16.40 -0.47
C GLU A 72 -0.39 -17.50 -1.52
N GLN A 73 0.14 -17.30 -2.73
CA GLN A 73 0.13 -18.33 -3.77
C GLN A 73 0.94 -19.57 -3.38
N GLN A 74 2.10 -19.39 -2.75
CA GLN A 74 2.93 -20.51 -2.27
C GLN A 74 2.22 -21.29 -1.15
N GLN A 75 1.55 -20.60 -0.23
CA GLN A 75 0.78 -21.24 0.84
C GLN A 75 -0.40 -22.03 0.27
N LEU A 76 -1.15 -21.46 -0.67
CA LEU A 76 -2.25 -22.15 -1.35
C LEU A 76 -1.75 -23.38 -2.12
N HIS A 77 -0.65 -23.25 -2.85
CA HIS A 77 -0.05 -24.37 -3.57
C HIS A 77 0.35 -25.48 -2.59
N THR A 78 1.01 -25.12 -1.48
CA THR A 78 1.42 -26.08 -0.44
C THR A 78 0.21 -26.81 0.15
N LEU A 79 -0.84 -26.09 0.51
CA LEU A 79 -2.09 -26.65 1.04
C LEU A 79 -2.74 -27.63 0.04
N LEU A 80 -2.84 -27.23 -1.24
CA LEU A 80 -3.38 -28.09 -2.29
C LEU A 80 -2.52 -29.35 -2.50
N THR A 81 -1.20 -29.23 -2.46
CA THR A 81 -0.31 -30.39 -2.57
C THR A 81 -0.42 -31.33 -1.38
N THR A 82 -0.56 -30.81 -0.16
CA THR A 82 -0.74 -31.64 1.03
C THR A 82 -2.08 -32.37 1.06
N ILE A 83 -3.16 -31.75 0.58
CA ILE A 83 -4.46 -32.42 0.47
C ILE A 83 -4.40 -33.54 -0.58
N ARG A 84 -3.77 -33.30 -1.72
CA ARG A 84 -3.63 -34.30 -2.79
C ARG A 84 -2.76 -35.50 -2.44
N GLN A 85 -1.87 -35.36 -1.44
CA GLN A 85 -1.02 -36.45 -0.94
C GLN A 85 -1.64 -37.22 0.23
N ALA A 86 -2.78 -36.75 0.76
CA ALA A 86 -3.52 -37.41 1.83
C ALA A 86 -4.66 -38.31 1.33
N ASP A 87 -4.92 -38.31 0.02
CA ASP A 87 -5.71 -39.31 -0.72
C ASP A 87 -4.80 -40.41 -1.30
#